data_AF-A0A944IXK5-F1
#
_entry.id   AF-A0A944IXK5-F1
#
_cell.length_a   1.000
_cell.length_b   1.000
_cell.length_c   1.000
_cell.angle_alpha   90.00
_cell.angle_beta   90.00
_cell.angle_gamma   90.00
#
_symmetry.space_group_name_H-M   'P 1'
#
loop_
_entity.id
_entity.type
_entity.pdbx_description
1 polymer ?
#
loop_
_entity_poly.entity_id
_entity_poly.type
_entity_poly.pdbx_seq_one_letter_code
_entity_poly.pdbx_strand_id
1 'polypeptide(L)' 'MTELLLYARACHRALGTEDLYRNAAAGRPTEVEHPFGDLAARARELSVATPLLDLATLRLRIHQRSVVGG' A
#
# COMPACT_ATOMS: atom_id res chain seq x y z
N MET A 1 19.95 11.21 -5.33
CA MET A 1 18.74 12.07 -5.37
C MET A 1 17.75 11.67 -6.47
N THR A 2 18.23 11.06 -7.57
CA THR A 2 17.41 10.62 -8.72
C THR A 2 16.50 9.42 -8.42
N GLU A 3 16.95 8.47 -7.59
CA GLU A 3 16.14 7.29 -7.24
C GLU A 3 14.90 7.62 -6.42
N LEU A 4 14.99 8.58 -5.50
CA LEU A 4 13.86 8.97 -4.64
C LEU A 4 12.72 9.62 -5.46
N LEU A 5 13.09 10.38 -6.51
CA LEU A 5 12.13 11.00 -7.42
C LEU A 5 11.52 9.99 -8.40
N LEU A 6 12.33 9.03 -8.87
CA LEU A 6 11.81 7.89 -9.64
C LEU A 6 10.79 7.09 -8.81
N TYR A 7 11.11 6.88 -7.53
CA TYR A 7 10.30 6.15 -6.58
C TYR A 7 8.98 6.87 -6.26
N ALA A 8 9.03 8.18 -5.99
CA ALA A 8 7.82 8.99 -5.78
C ALA A 8 6.91 9.00 -7.03
N ARG A 9 7.49 9.03 -8.23
CA ARG A 9 6.73 8.99 -9.49
C ARG A 9 6.14 7.62 -9.78
N ALA A 10 6.84 6.54 -9.44
CA ALA A 10 6.32 5.17 -9.50
C ALA A 10 5.18 4.96 -8.48
N CYS A 11 5.35 5.44 -7.25
CA CYS A 11 4.32 5.43 -6.22
C CYS A 11 3.08 6.21 -6.66
N HIS A 12 3.22 7.40 -7.24
CA HIS A 12 2.07 8.18 -7.74
C HIS A 12 1.30 7.49 -8.87
N ARG A 13 1.99 6.70 -9.71
CA ARG A 13 1.36 5.95 -10.81
C ARG A 13 0.70 4.64 -10.35
N ALA A 14 1.23 4.02 -9.29
CA ALA A 14 0.66 2.83 -8.65
C ALA A 14 -0.48 3.17 -7.66
N LEU A 15 -0.38 4.33 -7.00
CA LEU A 15 -1.39 4.89 -6.12
C LEU A 15 -2.42 5.68 -6.96
N GLY A 16 -3.26 4.96 -7.70
CA GLY A 16 -4.62 5.43 -7.92
C GLY A 16 -5.34 5.44 -6.58
N THR A 17 -5.03 6.40 -5.69
CA THR A 17 -5.56 6.45 -4.31
C THR A 17 -7.07 6.41 -4.27
N GLU A 18 -7.74 6.94 -5.29
CA GLU A 18 -9.20 6.93 -5.41
C GLU A 18 -9.75 5.52 -5.69
N ASP A 19 -9.07 4.70 -6.47
CA ASP A 19 -9.55 3.34 -6.78
C ASP A 19 -9.33 2.37 -5.62
N LEU A 20 -8.24 2.56 -4.86
CA LEU A 20 -7.96 1.73 -3.68
C LEU A 20 -8.96 2.00 -2.55
N TYR A 21 -9.24 3.26 -2.24
CA TYR A 21 -10.26 3.62 -1.25
C TYR A 21 -11.65 3.15 -1.70
N ARG A 22 -12.03 3.40 -2.95
CA ARG A 22 -13.35 3.00 -3.47
C ARG A 22 -13.54 1.48 -3.49
N ASN A 23 -12.52 0.71 -3.83
CA ASN A 23 -12.61 -0.75 -3.85
C ASN A 23 -12.65 -1.34 -2.43
N ALA A 24 -11.82 -0.84 -1.51
CA ALA A 24 -11.87 -1.25 -0.11
C ALA A 24 -13.22 -0.88 0.54
N ALA A 25 -13.73 0.33 0.32
CA ALA A 25 -15.04 0.77 0.82
C ALA A 25 -16.19 -0.05 0.22
N ALA A 26 -16.05 -0.53 -1.02
CA ALA A 26 -17.04 -1.37 -1.68
C ALA A 26 -16.86 -2.87 -1.41
N GLY A 27 -15.92 -3.27 -0.54
CA GLY A 27 -15.65 -4.69 -0.24
C GLY A 27 -15.19 -5.49 -1.45
N ARG A 28 -14.60 -4.83 -2.46
CA ARG A 28 -14.07 -5.49 -3.65
C ARG A 28 -12.63 -5.93 -3.42
N PRO A 29 -12.20 -7.07 -4.02
CA PRO A 29 -10.79 -7.41 -4.11
C PRO A 29 -10.06 -6.22 -4.71
N THR A 30 -9.04 -5.74 -4.01
CA THR A 30 -8.10 -4.79 -4.57
C THR A 30 -7.02 -5.64 -5.23
N GLU A 31 -6.66 -5.36 -6.50
CA GLU A 31 -5.49 -5.95 -7.14
C GLU A 31 -4.24 -5.28 -6.57
N VAL A 32 -3.57 -5.95 -5.63
CA VAL A 32 -2.52 -5.30 -4.85
C VAL A 32 -1.46 -6.25 -4.32
N GLU A 33 -0.36 -6.25 -5.05
CA GLU A 33 0.92 -5.94 -4.42
C GLU A 33 0.83 -4.47 -3.96
N HIS A 34 0.25 -4.24 -2.77
CA HIS A 34 -0.09 -2.89 -2.27
C HIS A 34 1.14 -1.97 -2.29
N PRO A 35 1.08 -0.75 -2.87
CA PRO A 35 2.17 0.23 -2.77
C PRO A 35 2.58 0.54 -1.33
N PHE A 36 1.64 0.37 -0.38
CA PHE A 36 1.91 0.44 1.05
C PHE A 36 2.90 -0.64 1.54
N GLY A 37 2.81 -1.86 1.02
CA GLY A 37 3.74 -2.94 1.35
C GLY A 37 5.15 -2.69 0.81
N ASP A 38 5.26 -2.20 -0.42
CA ASP A 38 6.55 -1.82 -1.02
C ASP A 38 7.19 -0.63 -0.27
N LEU A 39 6.42 0.41 0.04
CA LEU A 39 6.86 1.54 0.86
C LEU A 39 7.35 1.10 2.24
N ALA A 40 6.63 0.18 2.89
CA ALA A 40 7.00 -0.34 4.19
C ALA A 40 8.24 -1.25 4.13
N ALA A 41 8.45 -1.99 3.03
CA ALA A 41 9.66 -2.77 2.81
C ALA A 41 10.87 -1.88 2.57
N ARG A 42 10.73 -0.87 1.69
CA ARG A 42 11.81 0.07 1.39
C ARG A 42 12.19 0.93 2.60
N ALA A 43 11.22 1.33 3.42
CA ALA A 43 11.49 2.03 4.68
C ALA A 43 12.33 1.18 5.64
N ARG A 44 12.08 -0.14 5.72
CA ARG A 44 12.89 -1.07 6.53
C ARG A 44 14.33 -1.16 6.01
N GLU A 45 14.52 -1.27 4.70
CA GLU A 45 15.86 -1.26 4.09
C GLU A 45 16.64 0.03 4.40
N LEU A 46 15.94 1.16 4.54
CA LEU A 46 16.50 2.45 4.91
C LEU A 46 16.55 2.71 6.42
N SER A 47 16.15 1.73 7.25
CA SER A 47 16.05 1.89 8.72
C SER A 47 15.17 3.07 9.18
N VAL A 48 14.15 3.41 8.39
CA VAL A 48 13.17 4.46 8.72
C VAL A 48 11.94 3.82 9.34
N ALA A 49 11.58 4.25 10.55
CA ALA A 49 10.36 3.79 11.21
C ALA A 49 9.11 4.40 10.54
N THR A 50 8.15 3.56 10.16
CA THR A 50 6.89 3.99 9.52
C THR A 50 5.66 3.38 10.22
N PRO A 51 5.46 3.63 11.52
CA PRO A 51 4.46 2.91 12.33
C PRO A 51 3.02 3.04 11.82
N LEU A 52 2.64 4.21 11.29
CA LEU A 52 1.31 4.41 10.72
C LEU A 52 1.14 3.69 9.37
N LEU A 53 2.21 3.60 8.58
CA LEU A 53 2.22 2.89 7.30
C LEU A 53 2.14 1.38 7.54
N ASP A 54 2.89 0.87 8.52
CA ASP A 54 2.84 -0.53 8.94
C ASP A 54 1.43 -0.91 9.41
N LEU A 55 0.80 -0.06 10.25
CA LEU A 55 -0.57 -0.28 10.70
C LEU A 55 -1.58 -0.27 9.54
N ALA A 56 -1.48 0.70 8.64
CA ALA A 56 -2.35 0.77 7.47
C ALA A 56 -2.21 -0.47 6.58
N THR A 57 -0.97 -0.92 6.34
CA THR A 57 -0.66 -2.13 5.57
C THR A 57 -1.26 -3.37 6.22
N LEU A 58 -1.13 -3.51 7.54
CA LEU A 58 -1.72 -4.63 8.28
C LEU A 58 -3.25 -4.65 8.16
N ARG A 59 -3.91 -3.50 8.35
CA ARG A 59 -5.37 -3.38 8.28
C ARG A 59 -5.91 -3.73 6.90
N LEU A 60 -5.23 -3.32 5.83
CA LEU A 60 -5.59 -3.66 4.46
C LEU A 60 -5.45 -5.16 4.17
N ARG A 61 -4.38 -5.81 4.62
CA ARG A 61 -4.20 -7.27 4.47
C ARG A 61 -5.30 -8.07 5.17
N ILE A 62 -5.69 -7.65 6.38
CA ILE A 62 -6.80 -8.28 7.10
C ILE A 62 -8.11 -8.11 6.31
N HIS A 63 -8.41 -6.89 5.87
CA HIS A 63 -9.61 -6.60 5.09
C HIS A 63 -9.68 -7.43 3.80
N GLN A 64 -8.58 -7.50 3.02
CA GLN A 64 -8.52 -8.31 1.81
C GLN A 64 -8.76 -9.79 2.10
N ARG A 65 -8.16 -10.34 3.16
CA ARG A 65 -8.37 -11.73 3.54
C ARG A 65 -9.82 -12.02 3.94
N SER A 66 -10.49 -11.07 4.59
CA SER A 66 -11.92 -11.17 4.91
C SER A 66 -12.82 -11.09 3.67
N VAL A 67 -12.46 -10.30 2.67
CA VAL A 67 -13.21 -10.15 1.42
C VAL A 67 -13.04 -11.37 0.51
N VAL A 68 -11.84 -11.94 0.42
CA VAL A 68 -11.53 -13.10 -0.44
C VAL A 68 -12.01 -14.42 0.16
N GLY A 69 -12.08 -14.51 1.49
CA GLY A 69 -12.53 -15.70 2.21
C GLY A 69 -14.02 -15.72 2.58
N GLY A 70 -14.78 -14.72 2.18
CA GLY A 70 -16.23 -14.60 2.39
C GLY A 70 -17.06 -15.00 1.17
#